data_AF-A7IS82-F1
#
_entry.id   AF-A7IS82-F1
#
_cell.length_a   1.000
_cell.length_b   1.000
_cell.length_c   1.000
_cell.angle_alpha   90.00
_cell.angle_beta   90.00
_cell.angle_gamma   90.00
#
_symmetry.space_group_name_H-M   'P 1'
#
loop_
_entity.id
_entity.type
_entity.pdbx_description
1 polymer ?
#
loop_
_entity_poly.entity_id
_entity_poly.type
_entity_poly.pdbx_seq_one_letter_code
_entity_poly.pdbx_strand_id
1 'polypeptide(L)' 'MNKSPILPPAMLGILGGGQLGRMFTVAAKTMGYKVTVLDPDPNAPAAEFADRHLCAPFDDQAALDELAKCAAVT' A
#
# COMPACT_ATOMS: atom_id res chain seq x y z
N MET A 1 -16.63 -19.33 2.42
CA MET A 1 -15.20 -19.17 2.11
C MET A 1 -14.50 -18.80 3.40
N ASN A 2 -13.66 -19.67 3.97
CA ASN A 2 -12.85 -19.31 5.14
C ASN A 2 -11.72 -18.39 4.68
N LYS A 3 -11.87 -17.08 4.84
CA LYS A 3 -10.74 -16.16 4.74
C LYS A 3 -9.97 -16.25 6.05
N SER A 4 -8.88 -17.01 6.05
CA SER A 4 -7.90 -16.93 7.14
C SER A 4 -7.45 -15.48 7.31
N PRO A 5 -7.23 -15.02 8.55
CA PRO A 5 -6.79 -13.65 8.78
C PRO A 5 -5.43 -13.41 8.12
N ILE A 6 -5.25 -12.21 7.56
CA ILE A 6 -3.94 -11.73 7.09
C ILE A 6 -3.22 -11.22 8.34
N LEU A 7 -2.09 -11.83 8.68
CA LEU A 7 -1.31 -11.51 9.89
C LEU A 7 -0.01 -10.78 9.53
N PRO A 8 0.57 -9.98 10.45
CA PRO A 8 1.91 -9.43 10.26
C PRO A 8 2.96 -10.55 10.07
N PRO A 9 4.03 -10.32 9.28
CA PRO A 9 4.40 -9.09 8.59
C PRO A 9 3.95 -9.04 7.11
N ALA A 10 2.71 -9.44 6.82
CA ALA A 10 2.17 -9.40 5.47
C ALA A 10 2.24 -7.99 4.83
N MET A 11 2.28 -7.95 3.50
CA MET A 11 2.32 -6.71 2.74
C MET A 11 0.91 -6.28 2.34
N LEU A 12 0.53 -5.06 2.72
CA LEU A 12 -0.73 -4.43 2.38
C LEU A 12 -0.50 -3.41 1.26
N GLY A 13 -1.37 -3.38 0.26
CA GLY A 13 -1.36 -2.40 -0.81
C GLY A 13 -2.36 -1.28 -0.52
N ILE A 14 -2.01 -0.06 -0.91
CA ILE A 14 -2.93 1.07 -0.95
C ILE A 14 -2.86 1.78 -2.29
N LEU A 15 -4.03 1.99 -2.90
CA LEU A 15 -4.18 2.79 -4.11
C LEU A 15 -4.54 4.23 -3.70
N GLY A 16 -3.59 5.14 -3.89
CA GLY A 16 -3.68 6.53 -3.47
C GLY A 16 -2.86 6.81 -2.20
N GLY A 17 -2.01 7.81 -2.29
CA GLY A 17 -1.00 8.17 -1.29
C GLY A 17 -1.29 9.47 -0.56
N GLY A 18 -2.54 9.95 -0.56
CA GLY A 18 -2.96 11.17 0.16
C GLY A 18 -2.93 11.01 1.70
N GLN A 19 -3.53 11.97 2.41
CA GLN A 19 -3.51 12.01 3.88
C GLN A 19 -4.16 10.79 4.54
N LEU A 20 -5.24 10.27 3.95
CA LEU A 20 -5.87 9.03 4.42
C LEU A 20 -4.94 7.83 4.26
N GLY A 21 -4.23 7.76 3.14
CA GLY A 21 -3.24 6.72 2.93
C GLY A 21 -2.08 6.81 3.91
N ARG A 22 -1.64 8.01 4.26
CA ARG A 22 -0.63 8.22 5.30
C ARG A 22 -1.10 7.70 6.66
N MET A 23 -2.33 8.03 7.07
CA MET A 23 -2.92 7.52 8.31
C MET A 23 -2.97 5.99 8.33
N PHE A 24 -3.38 5.37 7.22
CA PHE A 24 -3.39 3.92 7.05
C PHE A 24 -1.97 3.32 7.16
N THR A 25 -1.01 3.86 6.40
CA THR A 25 0.37 3.37 6.38
C THR A 25 0.97 3.38 7.78
N VAL A 26 0.81 4.47 8.52
CA VAL A 26 1.30 4.57 9.90
C VAL A 26 0.68 3.49 10.78
N ALA A 27 -0.65 3.33 10.76
CA ALA A 27 -1.34 2.32 11.56
C ALA A 27 -0.90 0.89 11.22
N ALA A 28 -0.82 0.56 9.93
CA ALA A 28 -0.37 -0.75 9.44
C ALA A 28 1.07 -1.05 9.90
N LYS A 29 1.98 -0.07 9.78
CA LYS A 29 3.36 -0.19 10.23
C LYS A 29 3.47 -0.38 11.73
N THR A 30 2.68 0.36 12.53
CA THR A 30 2.62 0.17 13.99
C THR A 30 2.18 -1.23 14.38
N MET A 31 1.30 -1.86 13.59
CA MET A 31 0.85 -3.25 13.79
C MET A 31 1.84 -4.30 13.25
N GLY A 32 2.97 -3.89 12.66
CA GLY A 32 4.00 -4.79 12.14
C GLY A 32 3.80 -5.25 10.69
N TYR A 33 2.82 -4.70 9.96
CA TYR A 33 2.66 -4.96 8.53
C TYR A 33 3.67 -4.16 7.70
N LYS A 34 3.82 -4.58 6.44
CA LYS A 34 4.49 -3.80 5.40
C LYS A 34 3.48 -3.13 4.50
N VAL A 35 3.84 -2.02 3.86
CA VAL A 35 2.93 -1.26 3.01
C VAL A 35 3.55 -0.92 1.66
N THR A 36 2.84 -1.22 0.57
CA THR A 36 3.12 -0.68 -0.77
C THR A 36 2.07 0.37 -1.12
N VAL A 37 2.50 1.58 -1.49
CA VAL A 37 1.63 2.67 -1.95
C VAL A 37 1.76 2.80 -3.47
N LEU A 38 0.65 2.92 -4.19
CA LEU A 38 0.60 3.37 -5.58
C LEU A 38 0.06 4.80 -5.61
N ASP A 39 0.86 5.76 -6.07
CA ASP A 39 0.44 7.16 -6.26
C ASP A 39 1.36 7.84 -7.28
N PRO A 40 0.83 8.61 -8.25
CA PRO A 40 1.65 9.31 -9.26
C PRO A 40 2.48 10.48 -8.70
N ASP A 41 2.16 11.00 -7.51
CA ASP A 41 2.94 12.06 -6.88
C ASP A 41 4.21 11.47 -6.22
N PRO A 42 5.41 11.85 -6.66
CA PRO A 42 6.67 11.44 -6.02
C PRO A 42 6.78 11.87 -4.56
N ASN A 43 5.99 12.84 -4.12
CA ASN A 43 5.95 13.34 -2.74
C ASN A 43 4.67 12.93 -2.00
N ALA A 44 3.98 11.89 -2.47
CA ALA A 44 2.74 11.42 -1.86
C ALA A 44 2.91 11.20 -0.34
N PRO A 45 2.07 11.83 0.52
CA PRO A 45 2.19 11.73 1.98
C PRO A 45 2.26 10.31 2.54
N ALA A 46 1.59 9.34 1.93
CA ALA A 46 1.61 7.95 2.37
C ALA A 46 2.93 7.24 2.05
N ALA A 47 3.61 7.67 0.97
CA ALA A 47 4.87 7.09 0.52
C ALA A 47 6.01 7.35 1.51
N GLU A 48 5.95 8.45 2.28
CA GLU A 48 6.93 8.81 3.31
C GLU A 48 7.19 7.69 4.34
N PHE A 49 6.16 6.89 4.66
CA PHE A 49 6.22 5.82 5.65
C PHE A 49 6.11 4.41 5.04
N ALA A 50 5.94 4.31 3.72
CA ALA A 50 5.72 3.05 3.03
C ALA A 50 7.03 2.26 2.87
N ASP A 51 6.90 0.93 2.79
CA ASP A 51 8.04 0.06 2.45
C ASP A 51 8.35 0.10 0.95
N ARG A 52 7.35 0.40 0.12
CA ARG A 52 7.49 0.56 -1.32
C ARG A 52 6.54 1.63 -1.83
N HIS A 53 7.03 2.49 -2.73
CA HIS A 53 6.22 3.44 -3.47
C HIS A 53 6.30 3.12 -4.95
N LEU A 54 5.17 2.78 -5.53
CA LEU A 54 4.95 2.70 -6.97
C LEU A 54 4.55 4.10 -7.43
N CYS A 55 5.54 4.88 -7.86
CA CYS A 55 5.32 6.22 -8.40
C CYS A 55 4.87 6.11 -9.87
N ALA A 56 3.58 5.89 -10.07
CA ALA A 56 2.97 5.66 -11.38
C ALA A 56 1.51 6.12 -11.41
N PRO A 57 0.95 6.42 -12.60
CA PRO A 57 -0.48 6.65 -12.77
C PRO A 57 -1.33 5.49 -12.26
N PHE A 58 -2.55 5.79 -11.80
CA PHE A 58 -3.46 4.77 -11.26
C PHE A 58 -3.97 3.76 -12.29
N ASP A 59 -3.86 4.10 -13.58
CA ASP A 59 -4.21 3.24 -14.72
C ASP A 59 -3.00 2.52 -15.34
N ASP A 60 -1.81 2.65 -14.72
CA ASP A 60 -0.64 1.88 -15.13
C ASP A 60 -0.85 0.40 -14.75
N GLN A 61 -1.08 -0.42 -15.77
CA GLN A 61 -1.35 -1.85 -15.59
C GLN A 61 -0.20 -2.58 -14.91
N ALA A 62 1.06 -2.22 -15.20
CA ALA A 62 2.21 -2.86 -14.59
C ALA A 62 2.31 -2.53 -13.10
N ALA A 63 2.00 -1.28 -12.73
CA ALA A 63 1.96 -0.86 -11.34
C ALA A 63 0.79 -1.51 -10.57
N LEU A 64 -0.37 -1.66 -11.20
CA LEU A 64 -1.50 -2.40 -10.64
C LEU A 64 -1.18 -3.88 -10.44
N ASP A 65 -0.50 -4.51 -11.40
CA ASP A 65 -0.06 -5.90 -11.30
C ASP A 65 0.97 -6.10 -10.17
N GLU A 66 1.86 -5.11 -9.96
CA GLU A 66 2.76 -5.09 -8.81
C GLU A 66 2.02 -4.91 -7.48
N LEU A 67 1.02 -4.02 -7.43
CA LEU A 67 0.20 -3.78 -6.23
C LEU A 67 -0.65 -5.01 -5.87
N ALA A 68 -1.14 -5.75 -6.87
CA ALA A 68 -1.93 -6.97 -6.70
C ALA A 68 -1.15 -8.13 -6.05
N LYS A 69 0.18 -8.06 -5.96
CA LYS A 69 1.02 -9.03 -5.24
C LYS A 69 0.91 -8.88 -3.72
N CYS A 70 0.34 -7.79 -3.22
CA CYS A 70 0.06 -7.59 -1.80
C CYS A 70 -0.98 -8.60 -1.29
N ALA A 71 -0.92 -8.92 0.00
CA ALA A 71 -1.87 -9.85 0.64
C ALA A 71 -3.31 -9.32 0.63
N ALA A 72 -3.47 -8.00 0.65
CA ALA A 72 -4.72 -7.29 0.41
C ALA A 72 -4.42 -5.89 -0.13
N VAL A 73 -5.39 -5.30 -0.84
CA VAL A 73 -5.32 -3.93 -1.36
C VAL A 73 -6.56 -3.18 -0.90
N THR A 74 -6.40 -1.92 -0.49
CA THR A 74 -7.47 -0.99 -0.12
C THR A 74 -7.40 0.30 -0.90
#